data_AF-A0A662IMM4-F1
#
_entry.id   AF-A0A662IMM4-F1
#
_cell.length_a   1.000
_cell.length_b   1.000
_cell.length_c   1.000
_cell.angle_alpha   90.00
_cell.angle_beta   90.00
_cell.angle_gamma   90.00
#
_symmetry.space_group_name_H-M   'P 1'
#
loop_
_entity.id
_entity.type
_entity.pdbx_description
1 polymer ?
#
loop_
_entity_poly.entity_id
_entity_poly.type
_entity_poly.pdbx_seq_one_letter_code
_entity_poly.pdbx_strand_id
1 'polypeptide(L)' 'MVIEIDDEVLEILKKEPSEYRVSTDCCGTVIVPIELKPPKEDDYVVDLGGKFLYISSTQALWVRRITLDMFRACCFI' A
#
# COMPACT_ATOMS: atom_id res chain seq x y z
N MET A 1 -13.51 10.02 -2.22
CA MET A 1 -12.52 9.99 -1.12
C MET A 1 -11.16 10.22 -1.74
N VAL A 2 -10.35 11.12 -1.20
CA VAL A 2 -9.00 11.38 -1.72
C VAL A 2 -8.03 10.78 -0.71
N ILE A 3 -7.15 9.90 -1.17
CA ILE A 3 -6.03 9.36 -0.40
C ILE A 3 -4.78 9.99 -0.99
N GLU A 4 -4.06 10.74 -0.17
CA GLU A 4 -2.79 11.36 -0.54
C GLU A 4 -1.67 10.33 -0.46
N ILE A 5 -0.71 10.39 -1.38
CA ILE A 5 0.46 9.52 -1.39
C ILE A 5 1.68 10.43 -1.42
N ASP A 6 2.59 10.25 -0.47
CA ASP A 6 3.83 11.01 -0.46
C ASP A 6 4.66 10.73 -1.72
N ASP A 7 5.32 11.75 -2.26
CA ASP A 7 6.09 11.63 -3.49
C ASP A 7 7.17 10.53 -3.41
N GLU A 8 7.84 10.42 -2.26
CA GLU A 8 8.86 9.38 -2.03
C GLU A 8 8.28 7.96 -2.08
N VAL A 9 7.07 7.76 -1.55
CA VAL A 9 6.34 6.49 -1.66
C VAL A 9 6.00 6.22 -3.12
N LEU A 10 5.50 7.23 -3.83
CA LEU A 10 5.14 7.11 -5.24
C LEU A 10 6.35 6.75 -6.11
N GLU A 11 7.51 7.34 -5.86
CA GLU A 11 8.77 7.04 -6.54
C GLU A 11 9.19 5.57 -6.32
N ILE A 12 9.11 5.09 -5.08
CA ILE A 12 9.42 3.68 -4.75
C ILE A 12 8.48 2.74 -5.49
N LEU A 13 7.16 2.95 -5.37
CA LEU A 13 6.15 2.08 -5.98
C LEU A 13 6.27 2.05 -7.51
N LYS A 14 6.62 3.18 -8.13
CA LYS A 14 6.83 3.24 -9.58
C LYS A 14 8.13 2.55 -10.02
N LYS A 15 9.18 2.58 -9.21
CA LYS A 15 10.49 2.02 -9.52
C LYS A 15 10.54 0.50 -9.33
N GLU A 16 9.95 -0.01 -8.26
CA GLU A 16 10.01 -1.42 -7.90
C GLU A 16 9.19 -2.30 -8.85
N PRO A 17 9.69 -3.46 -9.30
CA PRO A 17 8.98 -4.28 -10.30
C PRO A 17 7.66 -4.87 -9.78
N SER A 18 7.53 -5.02 -8.47
CA SER A 18 6.35 -5.57 -7.81
C SER A 18 5.25 -4.52 -7.60
N GLU A 19 4.01 -4.97 -7.51
CA GLU A 19 2.88 -4.19 -7.04
C GLU A 19 2.73 -4.35 -5.53
N TYR A 20 2.06 -3.39 -4.88
CA TYR A 20 1.98 -3.36 -3.43
C TYR A 20 0.56 -3.25 -2.91
N ARG A 21 0.40 -3.64 -1.65
CA ARG A 21 -0.85 -3.58 -0.92
C ARG A 21 -0.67 -2.85 0.41
N VAL A 22 -1.49 -1.82 0.63
CA VAL A 22 -1.72 -1.22 1.96
C VAL A 22 -2.66 -2.12 2.74
N SER A 23 -2.22 -2.58 3.89
CA SER A 23 -3.01 -3.43 4.78
C SER A 23 -2.71 -3.14 6.25
N THR A 24 -3.21 -3.99 7.14
CA THR A 24 -2.92 -3.91 8.58
C THR A 24 -2.04 -5.09 8.99
N ASP A 25 -1.07 -4.83 9.86
CA ASP A 25 -0.37 -5.83 10.66
C ASP A 25 -0.55 -5.55 12.17
N CYS A 26 0.20 -6.27 13.01
CA CYS A 26 0.15 -6.10 14.47
C CYS A 26 0.71 -4.74 14.94
N CYS A 27 1.44 -4.02 14.09
CA CYS A 27 2.10 -2.75 14.39
C CYS A 27 1.43 -1.55 13.72
N GLY A 28 0.38 -1.76 12.91
CA GLY A 28 -0.43 -0.71 12.32
C GLY A 28 -0.64 -0.88 10.82
N THR A 29 -0.65 0.24 10.11
CA THR A 29 -0.80 0.25 8.64
C THR A 29 0.54 -0.05 7.99
N VAL A 30 0.54 -0.95 7.02
CA VAL A 30 1.76 -1.41 6.36
C VAL A 30 1.57 -1.51 4.84
N ILE A 31 2.63 -1.22 4.09
CA ILE A 31 2.73 -1.43 2.65
C ILE A 31 3.59 -2.68 2.42
N VAL A 32 3.02 -3.68 1.74
CA VAL A 32 3.68 -4.98 1.49
C VAL A 32 3.54 -5.39 0.02
N PRO A 33 4.49 -6.16 -0.54
CA PRO A 33 4.34 -6.71 -1.89
C PRO A 33 3.11 -7.61 -2.00
N ILE A 34 2.46 -7.63 -3.17
CA ILE A 34 1.27 -8.48 -3.40
C ILE A 34 1.57 -9.97 -3.33
N GLU A 35 2.82 -10.39 -3.57
CA GLU A 35 3.30 -11.76 -3.47
C GLU A 35 3.20 -12.29 -2.03
N LEU A 36 3.31 -11.38 -1.07
CA LEU A 36 3.26 -11.67 0.35
C LEU A 36 1.83 -11.54 0.90
N LYS A 37 1.09 -10.54 0.42
CA LYS A 37 -0.31 -10.35 0.78
C LYS A 37 -1.12 -9.96 -0.47
N PRO A 38 -1.68 -10.94 -1.18
CA PRO A 38 -2.41 -10.70 -2.42
C PRO A 38 -3.58 -9.73 -2.23
N PRO A 39 -3.94 -8.94 -3.25
CA PRO A 39 -5.10 -8.06 -3.19
C PRO A 39 -6.40 -8.86 -3.04
N LYS A 40 -7.41 -8.22 -2.45
CA LYS A 40 -8.78 -8.75 -2.44
C LYS A 40 -9.63 -8.04 -3.48
N GLU A 41 -10.71 -8.69 -3.90
CA GLU A 41 -11.66 -8.14 -4.88
C GLU A 41 -12.29 -6.82 -4.44
N ASP A 42 -12.45 -6.62 -3.13
CA ASP A 42 -13.01 -5.42 -2.52
C ASP A 42 -11.98 -4.33 -2.20
N ASP A 43 -10.69 -4.58 -2.45
CA ASP A 43 -9.65 -3.57 -2.21
C ASP A 43 -9.82 -2.37 -3.16
N TYR A 44 -9.53 -1.19 -2.65
CA TYR A 44 -9.50 0.03 -3.45
C TYR A 44 -8.21 0.07 -4.29
N VAL A 45 -8.33 0.28 -5.60
CA VAL A 45 -7.19 0.26 -6.52
C VAL A 45 -6.80 1.68 -6.89
N VAL A 46 -5.52 2.00 -6.70
CA VAL A 46 -4.90 3.24 -7.17
C VAL A 46 -4.02 2.94 -8.37
N ASP A 47 -4.32 3.55 -9.51
CA ASP A 47 -3.45 3.51 -10.70
C ASP A 47 -2.31 4.53 -10.53
N LEU A 48 -1.07 4.03 -10.58
CA LEU A 48 0.17 4.81 -10.48
C LEU A 48 0.80 5.07 -11.85
N GLY A 49 0.04 4.96 -12.93
CA GLY A 49 0.50 5.09 -14.31
C GLY A 49 1.02 3.77 -14.89
N GLY A 50 0.24 2.69 -14.75
CA GLY A 50 0.59 1.37 -15.27
C GLY A 50 1.12 0.38 -14.22
N LYS A 51 1.05 0.77 -12.94
CA LYS A 51 1.19 -0.12 -11.77
C LYS A 51 0.06 0.17 -10.81
N PHE A 52 -0.37 -0.84 -10.09
CA PHE A 52 -1.44 -0.71 -9.12
C PHE A 52 -0.92 -0.74 -7.69
N LEU A 53 -1.48 0.14 -6.86
CA LEU A 53 -1.42 0.05 -5.41
C LEU A 53 -2.80 -0.34 -4.91
N TYR A 54 -2.88 -1.47 -4.21
CA TYR A 54 -4.11 -1.97 -3.63
C TYR A 54 -4.23 -1.47 -2.19
N ILE A 55 -5.38 -0.96 -1.80
CA ILE A 55 -5.63 -0.49 -0.45
C ILE A 55 -6.74 -1.34 0.13
N SER A 56 -6.46 -2.03 1.24
CA SER A 56 -7.47 -2.83 1.93
C SER A 56 -8.75 -2.02 2.12
N SER A 57 -9.91 -2.59 1.76
CA SER A 57 -11.22 -1.94 1.93
C SER A 57 -11.44 -1.39 3.33
N THR A 58 -10.95 -2.11 4.34
CA THR A 58 -11.00 -1.70 5.75
C THR A 58 -10.08 -0.52 6.05
N GLN A 59 -8.89 -0.48 5.45
CA GLN A 59 -7.95 0.64 5.59
C GLN A 59 -8.40 1.87 4.81
N ALA A 60 -9.00 1.69 3.63
CA ALA A 60 -9.50 2.79 2.79
C ALA A 60 -10.49 3.69 3.55
N LEU A 61 -11.21 3.17 4.55
CA LEU A 61 -12.11 3.95 5.38
C LEU A 61 -11.39 5.01 6.24
N TRP A 62 -10.14 4.75 6.64
CA TRP A 62 -9.42 5.50 7.67
C TRP A 62 -8.15 6.18 7.15
N VAL A 63 -7.41 5.53 6.24
CA VAL A 63 -6.18 6.06 5.66
C VAL A 63 -6.50 7.27 4.79
N ARG A 64 -5.86 8.40 5.08
CA ARG A 64 -5.96 9.63 4.30
C ARG A 64 -4.66 9.99 3.59
N ARG A 65 -3.54 9.51 4.11
CA ARG A 65 -2.21 9.77 3.58
C ARG A 65 -1.36 8.52 3.72
N ILE A 66 -0.66 8.16 2.66
CA ILE A 66 0.29 7.04 2.61
C ILE A 66 1.69 7.62 2.69
N THR A 67 2.41 7.23 3.73
CA THR A 67 3.72 7.79 4.12
C THR A 67 4.80 6.71 4.09
N LEU A 68 6.07 7.11 3.96
CA LEU A 68 7.19 6.17 3.86
C LEU A 68 7.27 5.21 5.06
N ASP A 69 6.90 5.66 6.27
CA ASP A 69 7.00 4.84 7.48
C ASP A 69 6.08 3.61 7.49
N MET A 70 5.14 3.53 6.54
CA MET A 70 4.31 2.35 6.31
C MET A 70 5.05 1.23 5.57
N PHE A 71 6.18 1.51 4.92
CA PHE A 71 7.13 0.48 4.50
C PHE A 71 7.91 0.00 5.72
N ARG A 72 7.41 -1.04 6.40
CA ARG A 72 8.12 -1.65 7.53
C ARG A 72 8.63 -3.03 7.18
N ALA A 73 9.90 -3.26 7.50
CA ALA A 73 10.54 -4.58 7.43
C ALA A 73 10.17 -5.50 8.62
N CYS A 74 9.51 -4.96 9.66
CA CYS A 74 9.60 -5.52 11.01
C CYS A 74 8.66 -6.70 11.34
N CYS A 75 7.81 -7.17 10.42
CA CYS A 75 6.95 -8.33 10.70
C CYS A 75 7.09 -9.48 9.69
N PHE A 76 8.28 -9.65 9.09
CA PHE A 76 8.60 -10.79 8.22
C PHE A 76 9.75 -11.67 8.73
N ILE A 77 10.05 -11.59 10.04
CA ILE A 77 10.93 -12.53 10.75
C ILE A 77 10.09 -13.32 11.76
#